data_AF-A0A352UKE5-F1
#
_entry.id   AF-A0A352UKE5-F1
#
_cell.length_a   1.000
_cell.length_b   1.000
_cell.length_c   1.000
_cell.angle_alpha   90.00
_cell.angle_beta   90.00
_cell.angle_gamma   90.00
#
_symmetry.space_group_name_H-M   'P 1'
#
loop_
_entity.id
_entity.type
_entity.pdbx_description
1 polymer ?
#
loop_
_entity_poly.entity_id
_entity_poly.type
_entity_poly.pdbx_seq_one_letter_code
_entity_poly.pdbx_strand_id
1 'polypeptide(L)'
;MDTASFLRHIESLLWYQGQMVHLEQIPSREAKSAQVDPPLDERITARLESEGMNSLYRHQVDAIHALREGKNVIVATPAASGKSMCYNLPVIEAILDDRSARALYLYPTKALAQDQATKLEALIPDERKVRHGIYDGDTPSPD
;
A
#
# COMPACT_ATOMS: atom_id res chain seq x y z
N MET A 1 -3.52 -23.29 -6.98
CA MET A 1 -3.37 -24.31 -5.92
C MET A 1 -4.71 -24.42 -5.22
N ASP A 2 -5.37 -25.58 -5.27
CA ASP A 2 -6.62 -25.80 -4.54
C ASP A 2 -6.30 -26.12 -3.08
N THR A 3 -6.53 -25.14 -2.20
CA THR A 3 -6.27 -25.29 -0.77
C THR A 3 -7.05 -26.45 -0.16
N ALA A 4 -8.27 -26.72 -0.64
CA ALA A 4 -9.08 -27.83 -0.13
C ALA A 4 -8.46 -29.18 -0.47
N SER A 5 -7.93 -29.34 -1.70
CA SER A 5 -7.18 -30.55 -2.07
C SER A 5 -5.89 -30.71 -1.29
N PHE A 6 -5.19 -29.61 -1.00
CA PHE A 6 -3.97 -29.66 -0.18
C PHE A 6 -4.26 -30.09 1.26
N LEU A 7 -5.33 -29.56 1.87
CA LEU A 7 -5.77 -29.98 3.21
C LEU A 7 -6.15 -31.46 3.24
N ARG A 8 -6.95 -31.94 2.26
CA ARG A 8 -7.28 -33.37 2.14
C ARG A 8 -6.03 -34.25 1.99
N HIS A 9 -5.03 -33.78 1.27
CA HIS A 9 -3.77 -34.50 1.14
C HIS A 9 -3.06 -34.63 2.49
N ILE A 10 -2.94 -33.54 3.25
CA ILE A 10 -2.31 -33.55 4.57
C ILE A 10 -3.06 -34.49 5.53
N GLU A 11 -4.39 -34.46 5.54
CA GLU A 11 -5.22 -35.35 6.38
C GLU A 11 -5.05 -36.83 6.02
N SER A 12 -4.70 -37.15 4.77
CA SER A 12 -4.46 -38.52 4.31
C SER A 12 -3.12 -39.11 4.76
N LEU A 13 -2.19 -38.28 5.27
CA LEU A 13 -0.88 -38.74 5.70
C LEU A 13 -0.98 -39.49 7.02
N LEU A 14 -0.55 -40.76 7.04
CA LEU A 14 -0.59 -41.63 8.21
C LEU A 14 0.03 -41.00 9.47
N TRP A 15 1.09 -40.21 9.30
CA TRP A 15 1.77 -39.55 10.41
C TRP A 15 1.08 -38.28 10.89
N TYR A 16 0.12 -37.73 10.14
CA TYR A 16 -0.59 -36.48 10.45
C TYR A 16 -2.09 -36.70 10.73
N GLN A 17 -2.60 -37.89 10.43
CA GLN A 17 -4.00 -38.24 10.64
C GLN A 17 -4.43 -37.96 12.10
N GLY A 18 -5.52 -37.22 12.27
CA GLY A 18 -6.07 -36.88 13.59
C GLY A 18 -5.32 -35.78 14.35
N GLN A 19 -4.31 -35.12 13.76
CA GLN A 19 -3.58 -34.01 14.41
C GLN A 19 -4.23 -32.63 14.21
N MET A 20 -5.11 -32.46 13.22
CA MET A 20 -5.86 -31.21 13.02
C MET A 20 -7.00 -31.12 14.04
N VAL A 21 -6.85 -30.24 15.02
CA VAL A 21 -7.85 -30.04 16.09
C VAL A 21 -8.89 -28.97 15.76
N HIS A 22 -8.61 -28.12 14.76
CA HIS A 22 -9.49 -27.02 14.37
C HIS A 22 -9.28 -26.63 12.90
N LEU A 23 -10.37 -26.36 12.21
CA LEU A 23 -10.40 -25.80 10.86
C LEU A 23 -11.33 -24.59 10.87
N GLU A 24 -10.78 -23.41 10.62
CA GLU A 24 -11.56 -22.18 10.44
C GLU A 24 -11.52 -21.75 8.98
N GLN A 25 -12.69 -21.56 8.38
CA GLN A 25 -12.81 -21.01 7.04
C GLN A 25 -13.24 -19.54 7.14
N ILE A 26 -12.31 -18.63 6.83
CA ILE A 26 -12.62 -17.21 6.74
C ILE A 26 -13.27 -16.95 5.38
N PRO A 27 -14.51 -16.43 5.31
CA PRO A 27 -15.18 -16.20 4.04
C PRO A 27 -14.48 -15.10 3.24
N SER A 28 -14.55 -15.21 1.91
CA SER A 28 -14.08 -14.14 1.03
C SER A 28 -14.92 -12.88 1.23
N ARG A 29 -14.31 -11.72 0.94
CA ARG A 29 -14.97 -10.42 1.01
C ARG A 29 -14.79 -9.72 -0.32
N GLU A 30 -15.87 -9.21 -0.87
CA GLU A 30 -15.81 -8.43 -2.10
C GLU A 30 -15.10 -7.09 -1.86
N ALA A 31 -14.36 -6.68 -2.88
CA ALA A 31 -13.72 -5.37 -2.93
C ALA A 31 -14.79 -4.27 -2.94
N LYS A 32 -14.66 -3.31 -2.02
CA LYS A 32 -15.45 -2.06 -2.07
C LYS A 32 -14.57 -0.96 -2.65
N SER A 33 -14.87 -0.54 -3.87
CA SER A 33 -14.22 0.60 -4.51
C SER A 33 -14.98 1.91 -4.23
N ALA A 34 -14.28 3.03 -4.35
CA ALA A 34 -14.84 4.37 -4.26
C ALA A 34 -14.02 5.33 -5.14
N GLN A 35 -14.57 6.52 -5.38
CA GLN A 35 -13.90 7.59 -6.11
C GLN A 35 -13.54 8.71 -5.14
N VAL A 36 -12.38 9.33 -5.38
CA VAL A 36 -11.93 10.49 -4.59
C VAL A 36 -12.64 11.74 -5.10
N ASP A 37 -13.20 12.51 -4.18
CA ASP A 37 -13.89 13.78 -4.45
C ASP A 37 -13.36 14.89 -3.48
N PRO A 38 -12.82 16.02 -3.95
CA PRO A 38 -12.52 16.33 -5.35
C PRO A 38 -11.57 15.31 -5.99
N PRO A 39 -11.54 15.16 -7.32
CA PRO A 39 -10.66 14.19 -7.97
C PRO A 39 -9.18 14.42 -7.61
N LEU A 40 -8.36 13.37 -7.76
CA LEU A 40 -6.91 13.50 -7.70
C LEU A 40 -6.41 14.34 -8.89
N ASP A 41 -5.26 14.98 -8.73
CA ASP A 41 -4.56 15.65 -9.82
C ASP A 41 -4.43 14.73 -11.06
N GLU A 42 -4.70 15.26 -12.25
CA GLU A 42 -4.73 14.50 -13.51
C GLU A 42 -3.43 13.71 -13.76
N ARG A 43 -2.28 14.24 -13.31
CA ARG A 43 -0.98 13.58 -13.45
C ARG A 43 -0.88 12.33 -12.58
N ILE A 44 -1.46 12.38 -11.38
CA ILE A 44 -1.56 11.21 -10.48
C ILE A 44 -2.51 10.19 -11.09
N THR A 45 -3.68 10.64 -11.56
CA THR A 45 -4.70 9.78 -12.17
C THR A 45 -4.14 9.04 -13.39
N ALA A 46 -3.49 9.76 -14.32
CA ALA A 46 -2.86 9.16 -15.49
C ALA A 46 -1.77 8.14 -15.11
N ARG A 47 -0.97 8.42 -14.07
CA ARG A 47 0.03 7.47 -13.58
C ARG A 47 -0.62 6.20 -13.02
N LEU A 48 -1.66 6.33 -12.20
CA LEU A 48 -2.41 5.18 -11.67
C LEU A 48 -3.01 4.32 -12.78
N GLU A 49 -3.60 4.94 -13.80
CA GLU A 49 -4.14 4.23 -14.97
C GLU A 49 -3.04 3.48 -15.74
N SER A 50 -1.85 4.08 -15.89
CA SER A 50 -0.71 3.41 -16.53
C SER A 50 -0.20 2.17 -15.77
N GLU A 51 -0.39 2.15 -14.44
CA GLU A 51 -0.12 1.02 -13.55
C GLU A 51 -1.31 0.02 -13.46
N GLY A 52 -2.37 0.22 -14.25
CA GLY A 52 -3.57 -0.62 -14.27
C GLY A 52 -4.51 -0.40 -13.08
N MET A 53 -4.35 0.69 -12.32
CA MET A 53 -5.16 1.03 -11.15
C MET A 53 -6.29 2.00 -11.51
N ASN A 54 -7.41 1.45 -11.96
CA ASN A 54 -8.57 2.25 -12.42
C ASN A 54 -9.53 2.68 -11.29
N SER A 55 -9.36 2.17 -10.07
CA SER A 55 -10.19 2.55 -8.93
C SER A 55 -9.44 2.35 -7.62
N LEU A 56 -9.81 3.13 -6.60
CA LEU A 56 -9.29 2.99 -5.25
C LEU A 56 -10.29 2.24 -4.38
N TYR A 57 -9.76 1.52 -3.40
CA TYR A 57 -10.59 0.91 -2.36
C TYR A 57 -11.17 1.98 -1.44
N ARG A 58 -12.34 1.69 -0.86
CA ARG A 58 -13.06 2.61 0.03
C ARG A 58 -12.18 3.15 1.17
N HIS A 59 -11.38 2.30 1.81
CA HIS A 59 -10.49 2.73 2.90
C HIS A 59 -9.37 3.67 2.45
N GLN A 60 -8.93 3.57 1.19
CA GLN A 60 -7.94 4.50 0.62
C GLN A 60 -8.58 5.87 0.40
N VAL A 61 -9.79 5.91 -0.17
CA VAL A 61 -10.55 7.14 -0.38
C VAL A 61 -10.87 7.83 0.94
N ASP A 62 -11.39 7.09 1.93
CA ASP A 62 -11.72 7.63 3.25
C ASP A 62 -10.47 8.23 3.94
N ALA A 63 -9.29 7.59 3.78
CA ALA A 63 -8.04 8.12 4.31
C ALA A 63 -7.58 9.40 3.60
N ILE A 64 -7.65 9.44 2.26
CA ILE A 64 -7.30 10.62 1.46
C ILE A 64 -8.18 11.82 1.86
N HIS A 65 -9.49 11.61 1.99
CA HIS A 65 -10.43 12.64 2.42
C HIS A 65 -10.08 13.20 3.80
N ALA A 66 -9.87 12.33 4.78
CA ALA A 66 -9.49 12.77 6.13
C ALA A 66 -8.15 13.53 6.15
N LEU A 67 -7.16 13.10 5.35
CA LEU A 67 -5.86 13.77 5.25
C LEU A 67 -5.97 15.15 4.58
N ARG A 68 -6.79 15.30 3.53
CA ARG A 68 -7.07 16.61 2.90
C ARG A 68 -7.76 17.59 3.83
N GLU A 69 -8.54 17.09 4.79
CA GLU A 69 -9.12 17.90 5.87
C GLU A 69 -8.12 18.24 6.99
N GLY A 70 -6.84 17.85 6.87
CA GLY A 70 -5.80 18.10 7.86
C GLY A 70 -5.89 17.21 9.10
N LYS A 71 -6.62 16.08 9.04
CA LYS A 71 -6.75 15.15 10.17
C LYS A 71 -5.57 14.18 10.22
N ASN A 72 -5.26 13.72 11.44
CA ASN A 72 -4.36 12.58 11.64
C ASN A 72 -5.11 11.27 11.44
N VAL A 73 -4.56 10.34 10.65
CA VAL A 73 -5.22 9.10 10.25
C VAL A 73 -4.42 7.88 10.67
N ILE A 74 -5.10 6.88 11.26
CA ILE A 74 -4.57 5.53 11.47
C ILE A 74 -5.34 4.57 10.56
N VAL A 75 -4.63 3.83 9.72
CA VAL A 75 -5.23 2.86 8.80
C VAL A 75 -5.02 1.43 9.33
N ALA A 76 -6.11 0.81 9.80
CA ALA A 76 -6.10 -0.55 10.33
C ALA A 76 -6.76 -1.52 9.35
N THR A 77 -5.99 -2.03 8.39
CA THR A 77 -6.45 -3.02 7.40
C THR A 77 -5.47 -4.18 7.26
N PRO A 78 -5.89 -5.36 6.77
CA PRO A 78 -5.03 -6.52 6.58
C PRO A 78 -3.81 -6.25 5.69
N ALA A 79 -2.77 -7.09 5.80
CA ALA A 79 -1.64 -7.07 4.87
C ALA A 79 -2.13 -7.20 3.41
N ALA A 80 -1.35 -6.67 2.47
CA ALA A 80 -1.68 -6.64 1.04
C ALA A 80 -2.99 -5.91 0.64
N SER A 81 -3.66 -5.18 1.55
CA SER A 81 -4.87 -4.42 1.21
C SER A 81 -4.62 -3.07 0.52
N GLY A 82 -3.40 -2.81 0.04
CA GLY A 82 -3.05 -1.53 -0.60
C GLY A 82 -2.95 -0.32 0.35
N LYS A 83 -2.58 -0.52 1.64
CA LYS A 83 -2.44 0.57 2.63
C LYS A 83 -1.50 1.68 2.17
N SER A 84 -0.45 1.35 1.42
CA SER A 84 0.54 2.34 0.98
C SER A 84 -0.07 3.50 0.19
N MET A 85 -1.14 3.23 -0.57
CA MET A 85 -1.86 4.27 -1.32
C MET A 85 -2.49 5.32 -0.40
N CYS A 86 -2.87 4.95 0.83
CA CYS A 86 -3.53 5.86 1.77
C CYS A 86 -2.62 7.04 2.17
N TYR A 87 -1.29 6.84 2.18
CA TYR A 87 -0.34 7.89 2.53
C TYR A 87 0.49 8.37 1.33
N ASN A 88 0.76 7.52 0.33
CA ASN A 88 1.53 7.93 -0.85
C ASN A 88 0.79 8.96 -1.70
N LEU A 89 -0.51 8.75 -1.96
CA LEU A 89 -1.27 9.66 -2.82
C LEU A 89 -1.36 11.07 -2.21
N PRO A 90 -1.70 11.25 -0.91
CA PRO A 90 -1.70 12.58 -0.31
C PRO A 90 -0.32 13.24 -0.24
N VAL A 91 0.75 12.47 -0.03
CA VAL A 91 2.11 13.00 -0.04
C VAL A 91 2.51 13.50 -1.43
N ILE A 92 2.24 12.71 -2.47
CA ILE A 92 2.53 13.10 -3.85
C ILE A 92 1.71 14.34 -4.21
N GLU A 93 0.42 14.35 -3.89
CA GLU A 93 -0.47 15.50 -4.11
C GLU A 93 0.06 16.77 -3.44
N ALA A 94 0.41 16.70 -2.16
CA ALA A 94 0.96 17.85 -1.42
C ALA A 94 2.27 18.38 -2.03
N ILE A 95 3.17 17.49 -2.49
CA ILE A 95 4.43 17.89 -3.16
C ILE A 95 4.17 18.44 -4.57
N LEU A 96 3.11 17.96 -5.23
CA LEU A 96 2.70 18.45 -6.55
C LEU A 96 2.15 19.87 -6.47
N ASP A 97 1.40 20.18 -5.42
CA ASP A 97 0.83 21.50 -5.13
C ASP A 97 1.89 22.48 -4.62
N ASP A 98 2.73 22.05 -3.67
CA ASP A 98 3.83 22.85 -3.13
C ASP A 98 5.18 22.14 -3.23
N ARG A 99 6.07 22.69 -4.06
CA ARG A 99 7.45 22.18 -4.22
C ARG A 99 8.32 22.29 -2.97
N SER A 100 7.94 23.14 -2.02
CA SER A 100 8.61 23.26 -0.74
C SER A 100 8.21 22.16 0.25
N ALA A 101 7.07 21.50 0.02
CA ALA A 101 6.57 20.44 0.88
C ALA A 101 7.54 19.25 0.98
N ARG A 102 7.58 18.63 2.15
CA ARG A 102 8.43 17.47 2.46
C ARG A 102 7.63 16.47 3.26
N ALA A 103 7.95 15.20 3.11
CA ALA A 103 7.37 14.11 3.89
C ALA A 103 8.48 13.24 4.48
N LEU A 104 8.28 12.78 5.72
CA LEU A 104 9.15 11.82 6.39
C LEU A 104 8.41 10.49 6.51
N TYR A 105 9.05 9.43 6.02
CA TYR A 105 8.53 8.08 6.10
C TYR A 105 9.32 7.31 7.15
N LEU A 106 8.62 6.76 8.13
CA LEU A 106 9.22 5.98 9.20
C LEU A 106 8.84 4.51 9.03
N TYR A 107 9.86 3.67 8.87
CA TYR A 107 9.69 2.23 8.75
C TYR A 107 10.47 1.49 9.84
N PRO A 108 9.95 0.37 10.37
CA PRO A 108 10.63 -0.40 11.41
C PRO A 108 11.89 -1.12 10.91
N THR A 109 12.06 -1.31 9.59
CA THR A 109 13.21 -2.04 9.02
C THR A 109 13.71 -1.39 7.73
N LYS A 110 15.02 -1.51 7.48
CA LYS A 110 15.66 -1.05 6.24
C LYS A 110 15.06 -1.72 5.00
N ALA A 111 14.86 -3.04 5.05
CA ALA A 111 14.28 -3.80 3.94
C ALA A 111 12.87 -3.30 3.56
N LEU A 112 12.04 -2.94 4.55
CA LEU A 112 10.73 -2.36 4.27
C LEU A 112 10.85 -0.95 3.68
N ALA A 113 11.78 -0.11 4.18
CA ALA A 113 12.02 1.20 3.58
C ALA A 113 12.41 1.10 2.09
N GLN A 114 13.28 0.15 1.75
CA GLN A 114 13.69 -0.13 0.36
C GLN A 114 12.51 -0.59 -0.51
N ASP A 115 11.72 -1.57 -0.06
CA ASP A 115 10.51 -2.02 -0.78
C ASP A 115 9.52 -0.87 -1.01
N GLN A 116 9.34 0.01 -0.02
CA GLN A 116 8.39 1.10 -0.11
C GLN A 116 8.89 2.27 -0.96
N ALA A 117 10.20 2.52 -1.02
CA ALA A 117 10.78 3.51 -1.93
C ALA A 117 10.54 3.13 -3.40
N THR A 118 10.75 1.87 -3.77
CA THR A 118 10.44 1.37 -5.12
C THR A 118 8.96 1.54 -5.46
N LYS A 119 8.06 1.27 -4.50
CA LYS A 119 6.61 1.47 -4.68
C LYS A 119 6.24 2.94 -4.81
N LEU A 120 6.93 3.84 -4.08
CA LEU A 120 6.72 5.27 -4.22
C LEU A 120 7.18 5.75 -5.60
N GLU A 121 8.35 5.29 -6.08
CA GLU A 121 8.88 5.64 -7.40
C GLU A 121 7.91 5.27 -8.53
N ALA A 122 7.30 4.09 -8.46
CA ALA A 122 6.30 3.65 -9.44
C ALA A 122 5.02 4.50 -9.46
N LEU A 123 4.79 5.34 -8.44
CA LEU A 123 3.62 6.22 -8.34
C LEU A 123 3.94 7.67 -8.70
N ILE A 124 5.21 8.03 -8.86
CA ILE A 124 5.62 9.40 -9.22
C ILE A 124 5.33 9.61 -10.71
N PRO A 125 4.56 10.66 -11.09
CA PRO A 125 4.32 10.95 -12.50
C PRO A 125 5.61 11.33 -13.25
N ASP A 126 5.80 10.80 -14.46
CA ASP A 126 7.04 10.91 -15.26
C ASP A 126 7.52 12.36 -15.49
N GLU A 127 6.58 13.30 -15.58
CA GLU A 127 6.87 14.71 -15.86
C GLU A 127 7.48 15.47 -14.66
N ARG A 128 7.63 14.82 -13.50
CA ARG A 128 8.04 15.46 -12.24
C ARG A 128 9.20 14.74 -11.56
N LYS A 129 10.25 15.49 -11.26
CA LYS A 129 11.36 15.05 -10.40
C LYS A 129 10.97 15.18 -8.92
N VAL A 130 9.98 14.40 -8.46
CA VAL A 130 9.80 14.22 -7.01
C VAL A 130 11.03 13.49 -6.50
N ARG A 131 11.85 14.17 -5.71
CA ARG A 131 13.06 13.57 -5.14
C ARG A 131 12.68 12.82 -3.89
N HIS A 132 13.00 11.53 -3.87
CA HIS A 132 12.92 10.71 -2.68
C HIS A 132 14.29 10.09 -2.40
N GLY A 133 14.50 9.66 -1.16
CA GLY A 133 15.74 9.04 -0.73
C GLY A 133 15.53 8.32 0.60
N ILE A 134 16.33 7.28 0.82
CA ILE A 134 16.35 6.54 2.08
C ILE A 134 17.54 7.07 2.88
N TYR A 135 17.28 7.34 4.16
CA TYR A 135 18.30 7.76 5.11
C TYR A 135 18.31 6.77 6.27
N ASP A 136 19.29 5.89 6.28
CA ASP A 136 19.51 4.84 7.27
C ASP A 136 21.01 4.61 7.50
N GLY A 137 21.36 3.60 8.29
CA GLY A 137 22.77 3.28 8.59
C GLY A 137 23.61 2.80 7.39
N ASP A 138 22.99 2.46 6.26
CA ASP A 138 23.69 2.05 5.04
C ASP A 138 23.89 3.23 4.06
N THR A 139 23.37 4.41 4.40
CA THR A 139 23.53 5.63 3.61
C THR A 139 24.98 6.12 3.72
N PRO A 140 25.72 6.26 2.61
CA PRO A 140 27.10 6.75 2.65
C PRO A 140 27.18 8.10 3.35
N SER A 141 28.10 8.24 4.31
CA SER A 141 28.42 9.54 4.88
C SER A 141 29.32 10.30 3.89
N PRO A 142 29.11 11.61 3.71
CA PRO A 142 30.12 12.43 3.03
C PRO A 142 31.43 12.36 3.83
N ASP A 143 32.55 12.17 3.13
CA ASP A 143 33.90 12.26 3.69
C ASP A 143 34.18 13.63 4.33
#